data_AF-A0A8J6DIM1-F1
#
_entry.id   AF-A0A8J6DIM1-F1
#
_cell.length_a   1.000
_cell.length_b   1.000
_cell.length_c   1.000
_cell.angle_alpha   90.00
_cell.angle_beta   90.00
_cell.angle_gamma   90.00
#
_symmetry.space_group_name_H-M   'P 1'
#
loop_
_entity.id
_entity.type
_entity.pdbx_description
1 polymer ?
#
loop_
_entity_poly.entity_id
_entity_poly.type
_entity_poly.pdbx_seq_one_letter_code
_entity_poly.pdbx_strand_id
1 'polypeptide(L)'
;MKDGRKGVKKKVVDPFYKKDWYDVKAPSMFNESKSHLMASRVMFFEMNLADLQNDEITFRKLKLSTEDVQDKNCPTNFHGMDLTQDKMCSMVKKWQTVIEAHVDVKTMDGYLLHLFCVGFT
;
A
#
# COMPACT_ATOMS: atom_id res chain seq x y z
N MET A 1 -44.16 -34.97 -24.69
CA MET A 1 -43.35 -35.01 -23.45
C MET A 1 -42.43 -33.81 -23.47
N LYS A 2 -42.44 -32.95 -22.43
CA LYS A 2 -41.62 -31.74 -22.37
C LYS A 2 -40.21 -32.13 -21.94
N ASP A 3 -39.27 -32.15 -22.89
CA ASP A 3 -37.85 -32.34 -22.59
C ASP A 3 -37.33 -31.14 -21.80
N GLY A 4 -37.15 -31.35 -20.50
CA GLY A 4 -36.50 -30.41 -19.60
C GLY A 4 -35.05 -30.21 -20.02
N ARG A 5 -34.68 -28.98 -20.39
CA ARG A 5 -33.28 -28.58 -20.55
C ARG A 5 -32.58 -28.78 -19.21
N LYS A 6 -31.89 -29.91 -19.03
CA LYS A 6 -30.96 -30.15 -17.93
C LYS A 6 -29.99 -28.97 -17.91
N GLY A 7 -30.14 -28.11 -16.90
CA GLY A 7 -29.29 -26.95 -16.70
C GLY A 7 -27.84 -27.41 -16.76
N VAL A 8 -27.11 -26.87 -17.73
CA VAL A 8 -25.67 -27.07 -17.87
C VAL A 8 -25.06 -26.66 -16.54
N LYS A 9 -24.65 -27.64 -15.72
CA LYS A 9 -23.84 -27.39 -14.53
C LYS A 9 -22.60 -26.68 -15.05
N LYS A 10 -22.50 -25.37 -14.82
CA LYS A 10 -21.27 -24.62 -15.08
C LYS A 10 -20.15 -25.43 -14.44
N LYS A 11 -19.17 -25.84 -15.23
CA LYS A 11 -17.97 -26.48 -14.69
C LYS A 11 -17.48 -25.57 -13.56
N VAL A 12 -17.22 -26.16 -12.40
CA VAL A 12 -16.57 -25.45 -11.30
C VAL A 12 -15.16 -25.16 -11.82
N VAL A 13 -15.00 -23.97 -12.40
CA VAL A 13 -13.71 -23.47 -12.88
C VAL A 13 -13.10 -22.70 -11.73
N ASP A 14 -11.83 -22.94 -11.47
CA ASP A 14 -11.08 -22.25 -10.43
C ASP A 14 -11.17 -20.71 -10.63
N PRO A 15 -11.61 -19.94 -9.63
CA PRO A 15 -11.75 -18.49 -9.74
C PRO A 15 -10.45 -17.73 -10.06
N PHE A 16 -9.28 -18.34 -9.84
CA PHE A 16 -7.95 -17.79 -10.14
C PHE A 16 -7.45 -18.15 -11.54
N TYR A 17 -8.09 -19.07 -12.26
CA TYR A 17 -7.64 -19.49 -13.60
C TYR A 17 -7.58 -18.33 -14.63
N LYS A 18 -8.36 -17.27 -14.41
CA LYS A 18 -8.38 -16.07 -15.27
C LYS A 18 -7.60 -14.89 -14.70
N LYS A 19 -6.91 -15.06 -13.57
CA LYS A 19 -6.17 -13.97 -12.93
C LYS A 19 -4.70 -14.05 -13.33
N ASP A 20 -4.19 -12.94 -13.82
CA ASP A 20 -2.79 -12.78 -14.15
C ASP A 20 -2.03 -12.12 -12.99
N TRP A 21 -0.74 -12.42 -12.92
CA TRP A 21 0.18 -11.83 -11.95
C TRP A 21 0.89 -10.63 -12.56
N TYR A 22 1.13 -9.61 -11.72
CA TYR A 22 1.79 -8.38 -12.10
C TYR A 22 2.99 -8.11 -11.18
N ASP A 23 4.03 -7.50 -11.74
CA ASP A 23 5.17 -6.98 -11.01
C ASP A 23 4.88 -5.56 -10.55
N VAL A 24 4.73 -5.36 -9.24
CA VAL A 24 4.57 -4.05 -8.64
C VAL A 24 5.94 -3.42 -8.50
N LYS A 25 6.08 -2.21 -9.08
CA LYS A 25 7.33 -1.45 -9.06
C LYS A 25 7.24 -0.28 -8.10
N ALA A 26 8.19 -0.23 -7.17
CA ALA A 26 8.35 0.92 -6.29
C ALA A 26 8.85 2.15 -7.09
N PRO A 27 8.54 3.38 -6.63
CA PRO A 27 9.11 4.61 -7.15
C PRO A 27 10.64 4.59 -7.18
N SER A 28 11.27 5.33 -8.11
CA SER A 28 12.72 5.40 -8.28
C SER A 28 13.50 6.01 -7.10
N MET A 29 12.79 6.55 -6.11
CA MET A 29 13.36 7.07 -4.86
C MET A 29 13.77 5.96 -3.87
N PHE A 30 13.38 4.70 -4.13
CA PHE A 30 13.71 3.55 -3.28
C PHE A 30 14.72 2.61 -3.95
N ASN A 31 15.55 1.97 -3.13
CA ASN A 31 16.60 1.06 -3.59
C ASN A 31 16.04 -0.26 -4.16
N GLU A 32 14.96 -0.77 -3.56
CA GLU A 32 14.30 -2.00 -3.99
C GLU A 32 13.02 -1.73 -4.78
N SER A 33 12.83 -2.48 -5.87
CA SER A 33 11.86 -2.12 -6.91
C SER A 33 10.85 -3.20 -7.27
N LYS A 34 10.83 -4.38 -6.63
CA LYS A 34 10.02 -5.51 -7.15
C LYS A 34 9.32 -6.30 -6.05
N SER A 35 8.00 -6.27 -6.07
CA SER A 35 7.14 -7.27 -5.41
C SER A 35 6.18 -7.89 -6.43
N HIS A 36 6.06 -9.21 -6.44
CA HIS A 36 5.18 -9.94 -7.37
C HIS A 36 3.80 -10.10 -6.72
N LEU A 37 2.81 -9.35 -7.19
CA LEU A 37 1.47 -9.30 -6.59
C LEU A 37 0.39 -9.39 -7.67
N MET A 38 -0.75 -9.97 -7.31
CA MET A 38 -1.94 -9.90 -8.18
C MET A 38 -2.52 -8.49 -8.11
N ALA A 39 -2.06 -7.60 -9.00
CA ALA A 39 -2.55 -6.24 -9.05
C ALA A 39 -3.84 -6.13 -9.89
N SER A 40 -4.83 -5.39 -9.38
CA SER A 40 -5.93 -4.85 -10.18
C SER A 40 -5.69 -3.36 -10.43
N ARG A 41 -6.41 -2.76 -11.39
CA ARG A 41 -6.17 -1.39 -11.90
C ARG A 41 -6.07 -0.27 -10.85
N VAL A 42 -6.65 -0.44 -9.66
CA VAL A 42 -6.56 0.56 -8.59
C VAL A 42 -6.32 -0.20 -7.28
N MET A 43 -5.05 -0.34 -6.92
CA MET A 43 -4.64 -0.95 -5.66
C MET A 43 -3.71 -0.03 -4.89
N PHE A 44 -3.95 0.01 -3.58
CA PHE A 44 -3.05 0.58 -2.59
C PHE A 44 -2.25 -0.56 -1.95
N PHE A 45 -0.95 -0.36 -1.86
CA PHE A 45 -0.03 -1.28 -1.21
C PHE A 45 0.53 -0.61 0.02
N GLU A 46 0.49 -1.31 1.15
CA GLU A 46 1.21 -0.91 2.36
C GLU A 46 2.46 -1.79 2.47
N MET A 47 3.63 -1.16 2.48
CA MET A 47 4.93 -1.85 2.59
C MET A 47 5.79 -1.18 3.66
N ASN A 48 6.69 -1.94 4.29
CA ASN A 48 7.62 -1.37 5.25
C ASN A 48 8.72 -0.60 4.51
N LEU A 49 9.17 0.53 5.06
CA LEU A 49 10.30 1.27 4.51
C LEU A 49 11.59 0.44 4.53
N ALA A 50 11.76 -0.40 5.56
CA ALA A 50 12.91 -1.30 5.66
C ALA A 50 13.05 -2.22 4.43
N ASP A 51 11.93 -2.75 3.94
CA ASP A 51 11.90 -3.63 2.76
C ASP A 51 12.19 -2.87 1.45
N LEU A 52 11.94 -1.55 1.42
CA LEU A 52 12.18 -0.74 0.22
C LEU A 52 13.59 -0.16 0.15
N GLN A 53 14.23 0.07 1.30
CA GLN A 53 15.50 0.79 1.39
C GLN A 53 16.66 -0.05 1.95
N ASN A 54 16.40 -1.27 2.44
CA ASN A 54 17.34 -2.09 3.21
C ASN A 54 17.89 -1.37 4.45
N ASP A 55 17.02 -0.66 5.16
CA ASP A 55 17.34 0.07 6.39
C ASP A 55 16.89 -0.71 7.63
N GLU A 56 17.48 -0.42 8.80
CA GLU A 56 17.13 -1.07 10.07
C GLU A 56 15.81 -0.53 10.67
N ILE A 57 15.31 0.58 10.14
CA ILE A 57 14.10 1.26 10.65
C ILE A 57 12.85 0.54 10.13
N THR A 58 12.31 -0.36 10.94
CA THR A 58 11.14 -1.20 10.59
C THR A 58 9.78 -0.61 10.98
N PHE A 59 9.75 0.55 11.63
CA PHE A 59 8.51 1.12 12.17
C PHE A 59 7.78 2.09 11.22
N ARG A 60 8.34 2.36 10.03
CA ARG A 60 7.74 3.28 9.06
C ARG A 60 7.10 2.48 7.93
N LYS A 61 5.79 2.68 7.74
CA LYS A 61 5.01 2.06 6.67
C LYS A 61 4.72 3.09 5.59
N LEU A 62 4.88 2.69 4.33
CA LEU A 62 4.58 3.49 3.17
C LEU A 62 3.34 2.94 2.48
N LYS A 63 2.43 3.84 2.13
CA LYS A 63 1.26 3.57 1.30
C LYS A 63 1.58 4.02 -0.11
N LEU A 64 1.59 3.09 -1.05
CA LEU A 64 1.83 3.33 -2.47
C LEU A 64 0.56 3.04 -3.26
N SER A 65 0.24 3.90 -4.21
CA SER A 65 -0.90 3.72 -5.13
C SER A 65 -0.41 3.36 -6.51
N THR A 66 -1.06 2.39 -7.16
CA THR A 66 -0.80 2.11 -8.58
C THR A 66 -1.28 3.27 -9.43
N GLU A 67 -0.42 3.78 -10.31
CA GLU A 67 -0.79 4.86 -11.23
C GLU A 67 -1.31 4.31 -12.56
N ASP A 68 -0.57 3.38 -13.16
CA ASP A 68 -0.91 2.73 -14.41
C ASP A 68 -0.44 1.27 -14.43
N VAL A 69 -1.00 0.48 -15.35
CA VAL A 69 -0.59 -0.92 -15.60
C VAL A 69 0.03 -1.00 -16.99
N GLN A 70 1.35 -1.09 -17.04
CA GLN A 70 2.13 -1.21 -18.27
C GLN A 70 2.51 -2.67 -18.49
N ASP A 71 1.80 -3.34 -19.40
CA ASP A 71 1.95 -4.77 -19.69
C ASP A 71 1.78 -5.65 -18.44
N LYS A 72 2.90 -6.04 -17.82
CA LYS A 72 2.97 -6.82 -16.58
C LYS A 72 3.56 -6.03 -15.41
N ASN A 73 3.93 -4.76 -15.62
CA ASN A 73 4.51 -3.91 -14.61
C ASN A 73 3.49 -2.87 -14.14
N CYS A 74 3.39 -2.71 -12.83
CA CYS A 74 2.54 -1.70 -12.20
C CYS A 74 3.45 -0.69 -11.49
N PRO A 75 3.86 0.42 -12.14
CA PRO A 75 4.50 1.52 -11.43
C PRO A 75 3.57 2.08 -10.35
N THR A 76 4.14 2.30 -9.17
CA THR A 76 3.43 2.89 -8.03
C THR A 76 3.95 4.27 -7.71
N ASN A 77 3.09 5.10 -7.13
CA ASN A 77 3.39 6.45 -6.66
C ASN A 77 3.13 6.53 -5.14
N PHE A 78 3.76 7.50 -4.47
CA PHE A 78 3.58 7.74 -3.05
C PHE A 78 2.17 8.28 -2.76
N HIS A 79 1.48 7.63 -1.82
CA HIS A 79 0.15 8.06 -1.37
C HIS A 79 0.18 8.55 0.09
N GLY A 80 1.00 7.94 0.94
CA GLY A 80 1.11 8.34 2.33
C GLY A 80 2.13 7.53 3.11
N MET A 81 2.35 7.94 4.36
CA MET A 81 3.24 7.27 5.30
C MET A 81 2.55 7.18 6.65
N ASP A 82 2.75 6.07 7.35
CA ASP A 82 2.23 5.85 8.69
C ASP A 82 3.28 5.18 9.57
N LEU A 83 3.15 5.30 10.88
CA LEU A 83 3.95 4.52 11.82
C LEU A 83 3.28 3.18 12.09
N THR A 84 4.08 2.18 12.46
CA THR A 84 3.52 0.93 12.97
C THR A 84 2.84 1.17 14.33
N GLN A 85 1.76 0.44 14.60
CA GLN A 85 0.96 0.64 15.81
C GLN A 85 1.77 0.34 17.07
N ASP A 86 2.62 -0.68 17.03
CA ASP A 86 3.54 -1.03 18.12
C ASP A 86 4.47 0.14 18.46
N LYS A 87 5.01 0.84 17.44
CA LYS A 87 5.89 1.99 17.67
C LYS A 87 5.11 3.15 18.27
N MET A 88 3.94 3.48 17.74
CA MET A 88 3.11 4.56 18.26
C MET A 88 2.71 4.31 19.73
N CYS A 89 2.23 3.11 20.03
CA CYS A 89 1.88 2.70 21.39
C CYS A 89 3.10 2.65 22.33
N SER A 90 4.29 2.31 21.83
CA SER A 90 5.52 2.24 22.62
C SER A 90 6.06 3.62 23.02
N MET A 91 5.82 4.65 22.19
CA MET A 91 6.27 6.02 22.48
C MET A 91 5.44 6.68 23.59
N VAL A 92 4.18 6.29 23.75
CA VAL A 92 3.29 6.84 24.78
C VAL A 92 3.59 6.20 26.13
N LYS A 93 4.13 6.98 27.08
CA LYS A 93 4.42 6.54 28.45
C LYS A 93 3.74 7.42 29.49
N LYS A 94 3.60 6.90 30.71
CA LYS A 94 3.08 7.67 31.86
C LYS A 94 4.10 8.74 32.27
N TRP A 95 3.59 9.83 32.85
CA TRP A 95 4.39 10.94 33.39
C TRP A 95 5.18 11.75 32.36
N GLN A 96 4.76 11.68 31.09
CA GLN A 96 5.29 12.50 30.00
C GLN A 96 4.16 13.32 29.40
N THR A 97 4.48 14.50 28.86
CA THR A 97 3.51 15.28 28.10
C THR A 97 3.57 14.87 26.62
N VAL A 98 2.41 14.75 25.99
CA VAL A 98 2.28 14.47 24.56
C VAL A 98 1.98 15.78 23.86
N ILE A 99 2.79 16.11 22.85
CA ILE A 99 2.65 17.31 22.03
C ILE A 99 2.30 16.85 20.62
N GLU A 100 1.07 17.11 20.18
CA GLU A 100 0.59 16.76 18.84
C GLU A 100 0.36 18.03 18.02
N ALA A 101 0.78 18.00 16.75
CA ALA A 101 0.56 19.08 15.79
C ALA A 101 0.22 18.50 14.42
N HIS A 102 -0.64 19.18 13.67
CA HIS A 102 -0.97 18.82 12.30
C HIS A 102 -1.00 20.06 11.41
N VAL A 103 -0.65 19.87 10.13
CA VAL A 103 -0.65 20.95 9.14
C VAL A 103 -1.00 20.43 7.75
N ASP A 104 -1.86 21.16 7.07
CA ASP A 104 -2.15 20.95 5.64
C ASP A 104 -1.16 21.77 4.80
N VAL A 105 -0.39 21.08 3.96
CA VAL A 105 0.63 21.70 3.12
C VAL A 105 0.38 21.33 1.66
N LYS A 106 0.42 22.34 0.80
CA LYS A 106 0.41 22.16 -0.65
C LYS A 106 1.85 22.09 -1.17
N THR A 107 2.20 21.01 -1.85
CA THR A 107 3.50 20.88 -2.52
C THR A 107 3.54 21.73 -3.80
N MET A 108 4.75 21.98 -4.33
CA MET A 108 4.92 22.73 -5.58
C MET A 108 4.24 22.03 -6.77
N ASP A 109 4.21 20.71 -6.75
CA ASP A 109 3.61 19.87 -7.80
C ASP A 109 2.09 19.76 -7.68
N GLY A 110 1.49 20.44 -6.70
CA GLY A 110 0.03 20.54 -6.55
C GLY A 110 -0.62 19.50 -5.65
N TYR A 111 0.14 18.60 -5.02
CA TYR A 111 -0.38 17.66 -4.04
C TYR A 111 -0.72 18.37 -2.73
N LEU A 112 -1.87 18.02 -2.14
CA LEU A 112 -2.27 18.44 -0.80
C LEU A 112 -1.95 17.31 0.18
N LEU A 113 -1.06 17.58 1.12
CA LEU A 113 -0.62 16.63 2.14
C LEU A 113 -1.08 17.11 3.52
N HIS A 114 -1.59 16.18 4.32
CA HIS A 114 -1.89 16.40 5.73
C HIS A 114 -0.80 15.75 6.58
N LEU A 115 0.05 16.57 7.20
CA LEU A 115 1.18 16.11 7.98
C LEU A 115 0.82 16.10 9.47
N PHE A 116 1.23 15.03 10.16
CA PHE A 116 1.12 14.90 11.60
C PHE A 116 2.51 14.86 12.23
N CYS A 117 2.66 15.53 13.36
CA CYS A 117 3.84 15.49 14.21
C CYS A 117 3.42 15.16 15.64
N VAL A 118 4.14 14.24 16.26
CA VAL A 118 3.94 13.86 17.67
C VAL A 118 5.29 13.91 18.36
N GLY A 119 5.35 14.63 19.48
CA GLY A 119 6.52 14.77 20.34
C GLY A 119 6.19 14.44 21.79
N PHE A 120 7.21 14.04 22.55
CA PHE A 120 7.08 13.67 23.96
C PHE A 120 8.17 14.39 24.76
N THR A 121 7.84 14.83 25.98
CA THR A 121 8.79 15.39 26.96
C THR A 121 9.08 14.40 28.06
#